data_AF-C3ZW14-F1
#
_entry.id   AF-C3ZW14-F1
#
_cell.length_a   1.000
_cell.length_b   1.000
_cell.length_c   1.000
_cell.angle_alpha   90.00
_cell.angle_beta   90.00
_cell.angle_gamma   90.00
#
_symmetry.space_group_name_H-M   'P 1'
#
loop_
_entity.id
_entity.type
_entity.pdbx_description
1 polymer ?
#
loop_
_entity_poly.entity_id
_entity_poly.type
_entity_poly.pdbx_seq_one_letter_code
_entity_poly.pdbx_strand_id
1 'polypeptide(L)'
;PEELKRRGFDEAGTDGLKSYFYRDDGFKLWNVYKTYVTGMVNKAYTSDKAVVDDQALQKFCQMIEGPGQLHGFPREISTKKLLIDCLTNIIFNVSAQHSAIN
;
A
#
# COMPACT_ATOMS: atom_id res chain seq x y z
N PRO A 1 0.43 7.40 -3.29
CA PRO A 1 0.38 8.63 -2.45
C PRO A 1 1.75 9.27 -2.22
N GLU A 2 2.67 8.57 -1.56
CA GLU A 2 3.98 9.15 -1.17
C GLU A 2 4.81 9.59 -2.39
N GLU A 3 4.78 8.82 -3.47
CA GLU A 3 5.48 9.18 -4.71
C GLU A 3 4.95 10.50 -5.31
N LEU A 4 3.63 10.64 -5.41
CA LEU A 4 3.02 11.86 -5.94
C LEU A 4 3.34 13.05 -5.03
N LYS A 5 3.22 12.88 -3.71
CA LYS A 5 3.57 13.90 -2.73
C LYS A 5 5.03 14.33 -2.84
N ARG A 6 5.97 13.38 -3.00
CA ARG A 6 7.41 13.67 -3.19
C ARG A 6 7.67 14.50 -4.45
N ARG A 7 6.83 14.34 -5.47
CA ARG A 7 6.90 15.10 -6.72
C ARG A 7 6.14 16.44 -6.66
N GLY A 8 5.57 16.80 -5.52
CA GLY A 8 4.81 18.04 -5.33
C GLY A 8 3.32 17.93 -5.66
N PHE A 9 2.79 16.73 -5.85
CA PHE A 9 1.38 16.47 -6.17
C PHE A 9 0.69 15.78 -4.99
N ASP A 10 0.13 16.54 -4.06
CA ASP A 10 -0.64 15.99 -2.96
C ASP A 10 -2.12 15.80 -3.32
N GLU A 11 -2.86 15.12 -2.45
CA GLU A 11 -4.29 14.86 -2.63
C GLU A 11 -5.12 16.16 -2.59
N ALA A 12 -4.64 17.17 -1.86
CA ALA A 12 -5.30 18.46 -1.76
C ALA A 12 -5.15 19.30 -3.05
N GLY A 13 -4.30 18.88 -3.98
CA GLY A 13 -4.05 19.58 -5.24
C GLY A 13 -3.36 20.92 -5.04
N THR A 14 -2.44 21.01 -4.07
CA THR A 14 -1.76 22.29 -3.72
C THR A 14 -0.88 22.82 -4.86
N ASP A 15 -0.56 22.00 -5.85
CA ASP A 15 0.15 22.39 -7.08
C ASP A 15 -0.69 23.29 -8.03
N GLY A 16 -2.00 23.39 -7.82
CA GLY A 16 -2.88 24.26 -8.61
C GLY A 16 -3.23 23.73 -10.02
N LEU A 17 -2.77 22.54 -10.40
CA LEU A 17 -3.12 21.93 -11.67
C LEU A 17 -4.57 21.44 -11.66
N LYS A 18 -5.31 21.89 -12.67
CA LYS A 18 -6.65 21.39 -12.99
C LYS A 18 -6.55 20.18 -13.90
N SER A 19 -7.51 19.27 -13.81
CA SER A 19 -7.63 18.11 -14.70
C SER A 19 -6.46 17.12 -14.66
N TYR A 20 -5.74 17.05 -13.52
CA TYR A 20 -4.75 15.99 -13.32
C TYR A 20 -5.45 14.70 -12.86
N PHE A 21 -6.25 14.10 -13.73
CA PHE A 21 -7.14 12.98 -13.39
C PHE A 21 -6.42 11.75 -12.84
N TYR A 22 -5.19 11.48 -13.30
CA TYR A 22 -4.37 10.39 -12.74
C TYR A 22 -4.09 10.60 -11.24
N ARG A 23 -3.81 11.84 -10.80
CA ARG A 23 -3.67 12.20 -9.38
C ARG A 23 -5.01 12.09 -8.69
N ASP A 24 -6.00 12.81 -9.19
CA ASP A 24 -7.28 13.02 -8.51
C ASP A 24 -8.06 11.70 -8.34
N ASP A 25 -8.16 10.89 -9.39
CA ASP A 25 -8.86 9.61 -9.34
C ASP A 25 -7.99 8.52 -8.72
N GLY A 26 -6.66 8.61 -8.88
CA GLY A 26 -5.71 7.73 -8.21
C GLY A 26 -5.82 7.80 -6.69
N PHE A 27 -5.94 9.00 -6.10
CA PHE A 27 -6.16 9.17 -4.66
C PHE A 27 -7.52 8.61 -4.21
N LYS A 28 -8.60 8.83 -4.97
CA LYS A 28 -9.92 8.25 -4.66
C LYS A 28 -9.86 6.73 -4.61
N LEU A 29 -9.29 6.09 -5.64
CA LEU A 29 -9.14 4.64 -5.70
C LEU A 29 -8.24 4.12 -4.57
N TRP A 30 -7.11 4.79 -4.34
CA TRP A 30 -6.21 4.44 -3.24
C TRP A 30 -6.95 4.43 -1.89
N ASN A 31 -7.76 5.44 -1.61
CA ASN A 31 -8.52 5.53 -0.35
C ASN A 31 -9.58 4.43 -0.22
N VAL A 32 -10.23 4.05 -1.33
CA VAL A 32 -11.16 2.91 -1.34
C VAL A 32 -10.43 1.61 -1.01
N TYR A 33 -9.29 1.34 -1.66
CA TYR A 33 -8.50 0.14 -1.36
C TYR A 33 -7.99 0.14 0.08
N LYS A 34 -7.44 1.26 0.56
CA LYS A 34 -6.93 1.37 1.93
C LYS A 34 -8.02 1.13 2.96
N THR A 35 -9.23 1.64 2.73
CA THR A 35 -10.40 1.41 3.58
C THR A 35 -10.76 -0.08 3.64
N TYR A 36 -10.86 -0.72 2.47
CA TYR A 36 -11.14 -2.16 2.38
C TYR A 36 -10.07 -3.00 3.09
N VAL A 37 -8.79 -2.78 2.77
CA VAL A 37 -7.67 -3.49 3.36
C VAL A 37 -7.61 -3.29 4.88
N THR A 38 -7.87 -2.06 5.36
CA THR A 38 -7.93 -1.78 6.80
C THR A 38 -9.01 -2.62 7.48
N GLY A 39 -10.21 -2.71 6.90
CA GLY A 39 -11.28 -3.57 7.40
C GLY A 39 -10.87 -5.04 7.47
N MET A 40 -10.24 -5.55 6.40
CA MET A 40 -9.80 -6.95 6.32
C MET A 40 -8.68 -7.27 7.30
N VAL A 41 -7.64 -6.43 7.41
CA VAL A 41 -6.54 -6.60 8.36
C VAL A 41 -7.05 -6.50 9.79
N ASN A 42 -7.97 -5.57 10.08
CA ASN A 42 -8.56 -5.46 11.41
C ASN A 42 -9.40 -6.67 11.80
N LYS A 43 -10.05 -7.33 10.83
CA LYS A 43 -10.79 -8.57 11.04
C LYS A 43 -9.86 -9.77 11.24
N ALA A 44 -8.74 -9.83 10.51
CA ALA A 44 -7.80 -10.94 10.56
C ALA A 44 -6.87 -10.89 11.79
N TYR A 45 -6.42 -9.69 12.19
CA TYR A 45 -5.45 -9.50 13.27
C TYR A 45 -6.00 -8.58 14.36
N THR A 46 -6.06 -9.09 15.59
CA THR A 46 -6.58 -8.34 16.75
C THR A 46 -5.59 -7.31 17.28
N SER A 47 -4.28 -7.50 17.06
CA SER A 47 -3.22 -6.62 17.56
C SER A 47 -1.97 -6.69 16.67
N ASP A 48 -1.05 -5.76 16.87
CA ASP A 48 0.28 -5.80 16.23
C ASP A 48 1.06 -7.06 16.64
N LYS A 49 0.87 -7.55 17.87
CA LYS A 49 1.47 -8.82 18.31
C LYS A 49 0.98 -10.00 17.48
N ALA A 50 -0.31 -10.05 17.11
CA ALA A 50 -0.83 -11.11 16.25
C ALA A 50 -0.20 -11.07 14.84
N VAL A 51 0.20 -9.90 14.34
CA VAL A 51 0.92 -9.75 13.07
C VAL A 51 2.36 -10.25 13.20
N VAL A 52 3.05 -9.88 14.28
CA VAL A 52 4.42 -10.35 14.57
C VAL A 52 4.47 -11.88 14.73
N ASP A 53 3.49 -12.45 15.43
CA ASP A 53 3.44 -13.89 15.72
C ASP A 53 3.07 -14.73 14.47
N ASP A 54 2.62 -14.11 13.37
CA ASP A 54 2.30 -14.80 12.11
C ASP A 54 3.56 -15.17 11.32
N GLN A 55 4.06 -16.37 11.56
CA GLN A 55 5.25 -16.89 10.89
C GLN A 55 5.10 -17.02 9.37
N ALA A 56 3.88 -17.23 8.85
CA ALA A 56 3.67 -17.34 7.41
C ALA A 56 3.83 -15.96 6.75
N LEU A 57 3.28 -14.92 7.38
CA LEU A 57 3.47 -13.54 6.95
C LEU A 57 4.95 -13.13 7.00
N GLN A 58 5.68 -13.46 8.07
CA GLN A 58 7.10 -13.10 8.16
C GLN A 58 7.93 -13.82 7.09
N LYS A 59 7.68 -15.11 6.84
CA LYS A 59 8.35 -15.86 5.76
C LYS A 59 8.03 -15.27 4.38
N PHE A 60 6.79 -14.85 4.16
CA PHE A 60 6.40 -14.18 2.91
C PHE A 60 7.21 -12.90 2.69
N CYS A 61 7.39 -12.06 3.72
CA CYS A 61 8.19 -10.84 3.62
C CYS A 61 9.66 -11.13 3.27
N GLN A 62 10.25 -12.12 3.92
CA GLN A 62 11.62 -12.57 3.65
C GLN A 62 11.77 -13.13 2.23
N MET A 63 10.78 -13.87 1.73
CA MET A 63 10.78 -14.39 0.36
C MET A 63 10.72 -13.27 -0.68
N ILE A 64 9.94 -12.22 -0.43
CA ILE A 64 9.82 -11.07 -1.35
C ILE A 64 11.11 -10.26 -1.40
N GLU A 65 11.67 -9.86 -0.26
CA GLU A 65 12.87 -9.01 -0.24
C GLU A 65 14.13 -9.76 -0.67
N GLY A 66 14.26 -11.03 -0.27
CA GLY A 66 15.42 -11.87 -0.58
C GLY A 66 15.30 -12.54 -1.96
N PRO A 67 14.76 -13.78 -2.07
CA PRO A 67 14.60 -14.49 -3.33
C PRO A 67 13.86 -13.70 -4.43
N GLY A 68 12.84 -12.94 -4.07
CA GLY A 68 12.07 -12.09 -5.00
C GLY A 68 12.81 -10.82 -5.42
N GLN A 69 13.95 -10.52 -4.79
CA GLN A 69 14.82 -9.37 -5.07
C GLN A 69 14.09 -8.02 -5.06
N LEU A 70 12.97 -7.91 -4.36
CA LEU A 70 12.24 -6.66 -4.23
C LEU A 70 12.87 -5.81 -3.11
N HIS A 71 14.02 -5.24 -3.43
CA HIS A 71 14.75 -4.37 -2.51
C HIS A 71 13.87 -3.19 -2.06
N GLY A 72 13.85 -2.95 -0.75
CA GLY A 72 13.00 -1.92 -0.13
C GLY A 72 11.63 -2.42 0.33
N PHE A 73 11.24 -3.67 0.01
CA PHE A 73 10.13 -4.31 0.71
C PHE A 73 10.53 -4.63 2.17
N PRO A 74 9.64 -4.48 3.17
CA PRO A 74 9.99 -4.79 4.55
C PRO A 74 10.40 -6.27 4.69
N ARG A 75 11.53 -6.53 5.34
CA ARG A 75 11.92 -7.91 5.69
C ARG A 75 10.98 -8.54 6.71
N GLU A 76 10.39 -7.71 7.56
CA GLU A 76 9.42 -8.10 8.58
C GLU A 76 8.33 -7.03 8.67
N ILE A 77 7.12 -7.46 9.01
CA ILE A 77 6.00 -6.57 9.25
C ILE A 77 5.59 -6.74 10.71
N SER A 78 5.81 -5.68 11.50
CA SER A 78 5.60 -5.70 12.96
C SER A 78 4.34 -4.98 13.42
N THR A 79 3.61 -4.32 12.52
CA THR A 79 2.40 -3.58 12.86
C THR A 79 1.31 -3.79 11.83
N LYS A 80 0.05 -3.71 12.27
CA LYS A 80 -1.12 -3.70 11.39
C LYS A 80 -1.07 -2.55 10.41
N LYS A 81 -0.57 -1.39 10.84
CA LYS A 81 -0.43 -0.21 9.98
C LYS A 81 0.49 -0.52 8.79
N LEU A 82 1.67 -1.08 9.04
CA LEU A 82 2.61 -1.45 7.98
C LEU A 82 2.03 -2.54 7.07
N LEU A 83 1.32 -3.53 7.63
CA LEU A 83 0.63 -4.54 6.84
C LEU A 83 -0.41 -3.93 5.90
N ILE A 84 -1.24 -3.02 6.41
CA ILE A 84 -2.26 -2.30 5.65
C ILE A 84 -1.62 -1.53 4.51
N ASP A 85 -0.55 -0.78 4.78
CA ASP A 85 0.13 0.03 3.76
C ASP A 85 0.75 -0.88 2.68
N CYS A 86 1.38 -2.00 3.04
CA CYS A 86 1.95 -2.96 2.09
C CYS A 86 0.88 -3.59 1.19
N LEU A 87 -0.19 -4.13 1.79
CA LEU A 87 -1.26 -4.79 1.03
C LEU A 87 -2.03 -3.80 0.15
N THR A 88 -2.25 -2.57 0.63
CA THR A 88 -2.86 -1.51 -0.19
C THR A 88 -2.00 -1.22 -1.41
N ASN A 89 -0.67 -1.12 -1.24
CA ASN A 89 0.26 -0.86 -2.33
C ASN A 89 0.27 -2.01 -3.35
N ILE A 90 0.33 -3.26 -2.89
CA ILE A 90 0.27 -4.44 -3.76
C ILE A 90 -1.03 -4.44 -4.59
N ILE A 91 -2.18 -4.32 -3.94
CA ILE A 91 -3.49 -4.35 -4.61
C ILE A 91 -3.61 -3.19 -5.61
N PHE A 92 -3.21 -1.98 -5.23
CA PHE A 92 -3.25 -0.83 -6.12
C PHE A 92 -2.37 -1.03 -7.36
N ASN A 93 -1.15 -1.55 -7.19
CA ASN A 93 -0.21 -1.74 -8.30
C ASN A 93 -0.70 -2.75 -9.33
N VAL A 94 -1.22 -3.90 -8.86
CA VAL A 94 -1.68 -4.97 -9.76
C VAL A 94 -3.04 -4.70 -10.38
N SER A 95 -3.76 -3.66 -9.94
CA SER A 95 -5.08 -3.28 -10.45
C SER A 95 -5.08 -1.86 -11.04
N ALA A 96 -5.44 -0.86 -10.24
CA ALA A 96 -5.62 0.52 -10.68
C ALA A 96 -4.40 1.09 -11.41
N GLN A 97 -3.19 0.87 -10.88
CA GLN A 97 -1.98 1.37 -11.53
C GLN A 97 -1.72 0.69 -12.87
N HIS A 98 -1.85 -0.64 -12.93
CA HIS A 98 -1.70 -1.40 -14.18
C HIS A 98 -2.70 -0.91 -15.24
N SER A 99 -3.98 -0.81 -14.88
CA SER A 99 -5.02 -0.30 -15.80
C SER A 99 -4.84 1.17 -16.20
N ALA A 100 -4.18 1.98 -15.37
CA ALA A 100 -3.90 3.38 -15.71
C ALA A 100 -2.82 3.53 -16.78
N ILE A 101 -1.99 2.50 -17.02
CA ILE A 101 -0.85 2.54 -17.94
C ILE A 101 -0.95 1.56 -19.11
N ASN A 102 -2.03 0.76 -19.18
CA ASN A 102 -2.27 -0.25 -20.21
C ASN A 102 -3.76 -0.35 -20.54
#